data_AF-A0A4U9U390-F1
#
_entry.id   AF-A0A4U9U390-F1
#
_cell.length_a   1.000
_cell.length_b   1.000
_cell.length_c   1.000
_cell.angle_alpha   90.00
_cell.angle_beta   90.00
_cell.angle_gamma   90.00
#
_symmetry.space_group_name_H-M   'P 1'
#
loop_
_entity.id
_entity.type
_entity.pdbx_description
1 polymer ?
#
loop_
_entity_poly.entity_id
_entity_poly.type
_entity_poly.pdbx_seq_one_letter_code
_entity_poly.pdbx_strand_id
1 'polypeptide(L)'
;MLQTSGDYSIYDWRDFKEEEHNFHYKILSMIRLVSSDFNLNSLSGLDDEALIQIFFNNLSNKKGLFILDNVDRYIDMETLEPINEIGKFFKAAMKFDHRSIFIFTCRPFIQYATVDFIQLSLKGLTEANTIELFNKPEIPLSKEKRLHYAKVAHNLTKGHALWLNLIMAQALRGEGSLQQFLSNIGSSISSDSTDSALLAETILNKVWSILNERDQKLLKTLAEAVRSETAEDYAEILRDELNYNKFSKSLKTLSNLNLIIKKINSDYIELHPLVKEFVRKNHYVGERSKYIYLLIKYYDKFLIILKEKLSHKLNFKELSGFTNKAELAINAADYQEAINSLKEVYSAINAAGYTEEYLRVCKIFLNSFSWSKNSISKIANLDVFLNDASSMGCRIWRDIATCNLCIEKFESVVEGKDEKYIQLCKMKAFSSWAEKNTILQLIYAKRLFTCWKEPTSQINII
;
A
#
# COMPACT_ATOMS: atom_id res chain seq x y z
N MET A 1 21.50 -7.21 -11.16
CA MET A 1 21.87 -6.24 -12.21
C MET A 1 20.90 -6.44 -13.36
N LEU A 2 20.05 -5.45 -13.68
CA LEU A 2 19.52 -5.36 -15.04
C LEU A 2 20.75 -5.15 -15.93
N GLN A 3 21.04 -6.08 -16.84
CA GLN A 3 22.10 -5.88 -17.81
C GLN A 3 21.74 -4.64 -18.64
N THR A 4 22.53 -3.58 -18.47
CA THR A 4 22.36 -2.28 -19.11
C THR A 4 22.78 -2.39 -20.57
N SER A 5 21.84 -2.76 -21.44
CA SER A 5 22.05 -2.76 -22.90
C SER A 5 21.64 -1.43 -23.57
N GLY A 6 21.43 -0.36 -22.78
CA GLY A 6 21.10 0.97 -23.30
C GLY A 6 21.83 2.11 -22.57
N ASP A 7 22.18 3.15 -23.32
CA ASP A 7 22.77 4.41 -22.81
C ASP A 7 21.70 5.27 -22.08
N TYR A 8 21.17 4.79 -20.95
CA TYR A 8 20.36 5.61 -20.05
C TYR A 8 21.21 6.18 -18.92
N SER A 9 21.09 7.49 -18.70
CA SER A 9 21.73 8.19 -17.59
C SER A 9 20.96 8.06 -16.26
N ILE A 10 19.69 7.67 -16.33
CA ILE A 10 18.79 7.57 -15.17
C ILE A 10 18.06 6.24 -15.21
N TYR A 11 18.03 5.54 -14.08
CA TYR A 11 17.22 4.34 -13.86
C TYR A 11 16.42 4.54 -12.58
N ASP A 12 15.09 4.51 -12.66
CA ASP A 12 14.22 4.71 -11.52
C ASP A 12 13.08 3.69 -11.53
N TRP A 13 12.91 2.94 -10.43
CA TRP A 13 11.82 1.98 -10.26
C TRP A 13 10.98 2.40 -9.06
N ARG A 14 9.68 2.58 -9.28
CA ARG A 14 8.69 2.95 -8.25
C ARG A 14 7.55 1.94 -8.23
N ASP A 15 7.27 1.39 -7.05
CA ASP A 15 6.15 0.45 -6.83
C ASP A 15 4.91 1.19 -6.31
N PHE A 16 3.75 1.04 -6.97
CA PHE A 16 2.46 1.69 -6.71
C PHE A 16 1.40 0.76 -6.10
N LYS A 17 1.79 -0.46 -5.72
CA LYS A 17 0.92 -1.56 -5.26
C LYS A 17 -0.12 -1.23 -4.17
N GLU A 18 0.15 -0.32 -3.23
CA GLU A 18 -0.70 -0.21 -2.02
C GLU A 18 -1.44 1.13 -1.81
N GLU A 19 -1.15 2.25 -2.49
CA GLU A 19 -1.64 3.56 -2.00
C GLU A 19 -1.94 4.60 -3.10
N GLU A 20 -3.15 5.16 -3.07
CA GLU A 20 -3.65 6.24 -3.96
C GLU A 20 -3.00 7.61 -3.69
N HIS A 21 -2.28 7.78 -2.57
CA HIS A 21 -1.78 9.09 -2.13
C HIS A 21 -0.25 9.24 -2.13
N ASN A 22 0.47 8.27 -2.70
CA ASN A 22 1.94 8.34 -2.75
C ASN A 22 2.50 8.91 -4.06
N PHE A 23 1.64 9.27 -5.03
CA PHE A 23 2.12 9.84 -6.28
C PHE A 23 2.92 11.11 -6.03
N HIS A 24 2.40 12.01 -5.20
CA HIS A 24 3.01 13.29 -4.89
C HIS A 24 4.47 13.19 -4.42
N TYR A 25 4.70 12.37 -3.39
CA TYR A 25 6.05 12.12 -2.89
C TYR A 25 6.96 11.47 -3.95
N LYS A 26 6.42 10.52 -4.73
CA LYS A 26 7.19 9.85 -5.78
C LYS A 26 7.59 10.82 -6.88
N ILE A 27 6.70 11.71 -7.32
CA ILE A 27 7.02 12.71 -8.34
C ILE A 27 8.03 13.74 -7.81
N LEU A 28 7.93 14.19 -6.55
CA LEU A 28 8.97 15.02 -5.91
C LEU A 28 10.34 14.33 -5.91
N SER A 29 10.37 13.03 -5.58
CA SER A 29 11.60 12.24 -5.65
C SER A 29 12.11 12.08 -7.08
N MET A 30 11.24 11.96 -8.08
CA MET A 30 11.63 11.87 -9.49
C MET A 30 12.15 13.22 -9.99
N ILE A 31 11.54 14.34 -9.61
CA ILE A 31 12.01 15.70 -9.90
C ILE A 31 13.43 15.87 -9.36
N ARG A 32 13.70 15.39 -8.14
CA ARG A 32 15.05 15.42 -7.54
C ARG A 32 16.09 14.67 -8.36
N LEU A 33 15.72 13.58 -9.02
CA LEU A 33 16.65 12.81 -9.88
C LEU A 33 16.97 13.56 -11.18
N VAL A 34 16.03 14.33 -11.70
CA VAL A 34 16.18 15.03 -12.98
C VAL A 34 16.61 16.49 -12.83
N SER A 35 16.60 17.07 -11.63
CA SER A 35 16.93 18.50 -11.42
C SER A 35 18.35 18.69 -10.89
N SER A 36 19.08 19.67 -11.41
CA SER A 36 20.37 20.11 -10.85
C SER A 36 20.21 20.91 -9.57
N ASP A 37 19.13 21.71 -9.49
CA ASP A 37 18.89 22.70 -8.43
C ASP A 37 17.60 22.39 -7.66
N PHE A 38 17.51 21.19 -7.10
CA PHE A 38 16.33 20.75 -6.36
C PHE A 38 16.14 21.57 -5.07
N ASN A 39 15.05 22.34 -5.01
CA ASN A 39 14.64 23.08 -3.81
C ASN A 39 13.21 22.68 -3.38
N LEU A 40 13.10 21.88 -2.33
CA LEU A 40 11.83 21.38 -1.80
C LEU A 40 10.86 22.52 -1.45
N ASN A 41 11.36 23.64 -0.91
CA ASN A 41 10.51 24.77 -0.51
C ASN A 41 9.81 25.44 -1.70
N SER A 42 10.42 25.37 -2.89
CA SER A 42 9.82 25.90 -4.12
C SER A 42 8.79 24.96 -4.75
N LEU A 43 8.80 23.69 -4.34
CA LEU A 43 7.89 22.65 -4.83
C LEU A 43 6.73 22.37 -3.85
N SER A 44 6.88 22.78 -2.60
CA SER A 44 5.88 22.60 -1.56
C SER A 44 4.57 23.32 -1.91
N GLY A 45 3.46 22.58 -1.90
CA GLY A 45 2.11 23.09 -2.19
C GLY A 45 1.75 23.21 -3.67
N LEU A 46 2.64 22.79 -4.59
CA LEU A 46 2.32 22.70 -6.02
C LEU A 46 1.51 21.44 -6.31
N ASP A 47 0.39 21.55 -7.02
CA ASP A 47 -0.41 20.39 -7.40
C ASP A 47 0.35 19.40 -8.31
N ASP A 48 -0.19 18.18 -8.43
CA ASP A 48 0.46 17.12 -9.19
C ASP A 48 0.66 17.49 -10.67
N GLU A 49 -0.22 18.31 -11.26
CA GLU A 49 -0.04 18.78 -12.65
C GLU A 49 1.18 19.69 -12.78
N ALA A 50 1.34 20.64 -11.86
CA ALA A 50 2.51 21.50 -11.80
C ALA A 50 3.79 20.70 -11.55
N LEU A 51 3.74 19.70 -10.67
CA LEU A 51 4.89 18.82 -10.44
C LEU A 51 5.24 17.96 -11.65
N ILE A 52 4.25 17.36 -12.32
CA ILE A 52 4.43 16.62 -13.57
C ILE A 52 5.09 17.52 -14.62
N GLN A 53 4.60 18.75 -14.77
CA GLN A 53 5.18 19.73 -15.69
C GLN A 53 6.64 20.04 -15.35
N ILE A 54 6.95 20.29 -14.08
CA ILE A 54 8.32 20.55 -13.61
C ILE A 54 9.22 19.34 -13.87
N PHE A 55 8.72 18.12 -13.63
CA PHE A 55 9.45 16.89 -13.91
C PHE A 55 9.83 16.81 -15.40
N PHE A 56 8.87 16.92 -16.31
CA PHE A 56 9.14 16.82 -17.75
C PHE A 56 10.01 17.97 -18.28
N ASN A 57 9.84 19.19 -17.76
CA ASN A 57 10.71 20.31 -18.09
C ASN A 57 12.17 20.06 -17.69
N ASN A 58 12.41 19.50 -16.50
CA ASN A 58 13.76 19.18 -16.03
C ASN A 58 14.34 17.91 -16.67
N LEU A 59 13.47 16.98 -17.09
CA LEU A 59 13.85 15.79 -17.82
C LEU A 59 14.40 16.16 -19.19
N SER A 60 13.67 16.98 -19.96
CA SER A 60 14.10 17.49 -21.27
C SER A 60 14.72 16.35 -22.14
N ASN A 61 15.94 16.55 -22.64
CA ASN A 61 16.66 15.58 -23.48
C ASN A 61 17.42 14.48 -22.72
N LYS A 62 17.28 14.39 -21.39
CA LYS A 62 17.92 13.34 -20.59
C LYS A 62 17.32 11.98 -20.95
N LYS A 63 18.19 10.96 -21.05
CA LYS A 63 17.78 9.58 -21.30
C LYS A 63 17.58 8.88 -19.96
N GLY A 64 16.33 8.65 -19.59
CA GLY A 64 15.96 7.89 -18.40
C GLY A 64 15.12 6.67 -18.75
N LEU A 65 15.24 5.63 -17.92
CA LEU A 65 14.34 4.50 -17.87
C LEU A 65 13.58 4.55 -16.54
N PHE A 66 12.27 4.78 -16.62
CA PHE A 66 11.39 4.89 -15.46
C PHE A 66 10.41 3.72 -15.46
N ILE A 67 10.37 2.95 -14.38
CA ILE A 67 9.47 1.81 -14.21
C ILE A 67 8.47 2.17 -13.10
N LEU A 68 7.20 2.28 -13.47
CA LEU A 68 6.08 2.51 -12.58
C LEU A 68 5.31 1.20 -12.44
N ASP A 69 5.67 0.44 -11.41
CA ASP A 69 5.22 -0.93 -11.18
C ASP A 69 3.91 -0.98 -10.36
N ASN A 70 3.00 -1.90 -10.68
CA ASN A 70 1.72 -2.14 -10.00
C ASN A 70 0.77 -0.92 -9.95
N VAL A 71 0.52 -0.27 -11.09
CA VAL A 71 -0.38 0.91 -11.17
C VAL A 71 -1.87 0.55 -11.29
N ASP A 72 -2.26 -0.67 -10.92
CA ASP A 72 -3.62 -1.24 -11.09
C ASP A 72 -4.73 -0.30 -10.58
N ARG A 73 -4.54 0.32 -9.41
CA ARG A 73 -5.54 1.20 -8.78
C ARG A 73 -5.75 2.52 -9.52
N TYR A 74 -4.84 2.87 -10.42
CA TYR A 74 -4.90 4.08 -11.22
C TYR A 74 -5.47 3.81 -12.61
N ILE A 75 -6.03 2.62 -12.84
CA ILE A 75 -6.72 2.28 -14.08
C ILE A 75 -8.22 2.25 -13.80
N ASP A 76 -8.97 3.01 -14.58
CA ASP A 76 -10.41 2.99 -14.53
C ASP A 76 -10.91 1.67 -15.13
N MET A 77 -11.71 0.92 -14.37
CA MET A 77 -12.12 -0.42 -14.77
C MET A 77 -13.22 -0.43 -15.84
N GLU A 78 -13.90 0.69 -16.07
CA GLU A 78 -14.98 0.81 -17.06
C GLU A 78 -14.41 1.21 -18.42
N THR A 79 -13.59 2.25 -18.43
CA THR A 79 -12.95 2.82 -19.61
C THR A 79 -11.63 2.13 -19.96
N LEU A 80 -11.03 1.42 -19.00
CA LEU A 80 -9.70 0.80 -19.14
C LEU A 80 -8.60 1.81 -19.47
N GLU A 81 -8.74 3.06 -19.02
CA GLU A 81 -7.76 4.12 -19.18
C GLU A 81 -7.05 4.47 -17.86
N PRO A 82 -5.78 4.95 -17.92
CA PRO A 82 -5.12 5.53 -16.76
C PRO A 82 -5.84 6.81 -16.29
N ILE A 83 -6.17 6.87 -15.00
CA ILE A 83 -6.87 7.97 -14.33
C ILE A 83 -6.03 8.65 -13.24
N ASN A 84 -6.56 9.74 -12.70
CA ASN A 84 -5.96 10.54 -11.63
C ASN A 84 -4.52 10.98 -11.97
N GLU A 85 -3.61 10.95 -11.00
CA GLU A 85 -2.27 11.50 -11.13
C GLU A 85 -1.40 10.68 -12.10
N ILE A 86 -1.52 9.35 -12.07
CA ILE A 86 -0.83 8.46 -13.04
C ILE A 86 -1.37 8.68 -14.44
N GLY A 87 -2.69 8.88 -14.60
CA GLY A 87 -3.28 9.23 -15.89
C GLY A 87 -2.76 10.55 -16.45
N LYS A 88 -2.64 11.56 -15.59
CA LYS A 88 -2.03 12.85 -15.95
C LYS A 88 -0.55 12.70 -16.32
N PHE A 89 0.22 11.92 -15.54
CA PHE A 89 1.63 11.64 -15.82
C PHE A 89 1.81 10.88 -17.13
N PHE A 90 0.98 9.86 -17.38
CA PHE A 90 0.96 9.09 -18.63
C PHE A 90 0.68 9.98 -19.84
N LYS A 91 -0.35 10.83 -19.76
CA LYS A 91 -0.67 11.81 -20.83
C LYS A 91 0.45 12.82 -21.04
N ALA A 92 1.13 13.25 -19.98
CA ALA A 92 2.29 14.13 -20.09
C ALA A 92 3.48 13.41 -20.77
N ALA A 93 3.77 12.15 -20.42
CA ALA A 93 4.81 11.35 -21.09
C ALA A 93 4.58 11.22 -22.60
N MET A 94 3.32 11.18 -23.05
CA MET A 94 3.00 11.13 -24.48
C MET A 94 3.03 12.51 -25.16
N LYS A 95 2.94 13.60 -24.39
CA LYS A 95 2.83 14.97 -24.92
C LYS A 95 4.16 15.71 -24.95
N PHE A 96 5.04 15.46 -23.98
CA PHE A 96 6.32 16.16 -23.85
C PHE A 96 7.40 15.52 -24.72
N ASP A 97 8.15 16.36 -25.43
CA ASP A 97 9.34 15.90 -26.14
C ASP A 97 10.45 15.52 -25.15
N HIS A 98 10.81 14.24 -25.14
CA HIS A 98 11.89 13.71 -24.31
C HIS A 98 12.54 12.47 -24.93
N ARG A 99 13.68 12.05 -24.37
CA ARG A 99 14.41 10.84 -24.81
C ARG A 99 14.36 9.68 -23.81
N SER A 100 13.37 9.71 -22.91
CA SER A 100 13.18 8.71 -21.87
C SER A 100 12.13 7.67 -22.24
N ILE A 101 12.22 6.50 -21.61
CA ILE A 101 11.22 5.43 -21.70
C ILE A 101 10.53 5.29 -20.35
N PHE A 102 9.20 5.21 -20.39
CA PHE A 102 8.35 4.94 -19.23
C PHE A 102 7.69 3.57 -19.41
N ILE A 103 7.90 2.67 -18.46
CA ILE A 103 7.30 1.35 -18.41
C ILE A 103 6.29 1.34 -17.27
N PHE A 104 5.03 1.06 -17.57
CA PHE A 104 3.97 0.88 -16.60
C PHE A 104 3.62 -0.60 -16.52
N THR A 105 3.47 -1.15 -15.31
CA THR A 105 2.96 -2.51 -15.13
C THR A 105 1.59 -2.47 -14.45
N CYS A 106 0.64 -3.19 -15.03
CA CYS A 106 -0.72 -3.32 -14.52
C CYS A 106 -1.34 -4.64 -15.02
N ARG A 107 -2.39 -5.08 -14.35
CA ARG A 107 -3.17 -6.27 -14.70
C ARG A 107 -4.24 -5.97 -15.76
N PRO A 108 -5.00 -4.86 -15.68
CA PRO A 108 -5.97 -4.54 -16.72
C PRO A 108 -5.27 -4.25 -18.04
N PHE A 109 -5.92 -4.61 -19.14
CA PHE A 109 -5.50 -4.18 -20.47
C PHE A 109 -5.86 -2.69 -20.63
N ILE A 110 -4.93 -1.87 -21.10
CA ILE A 110 -5.18 -0.44 -21.29
C ILE A 110 -5.79 -0.17 -22.66
N GLN A 111 -6.94 0.51 -22.72
CA GLN A 111 -7.55 0.97 -23.96
C GLN A 111 -6.97 2.32 -24.38
N TYR A 112 -5.75 2.31 -24.90
CA TYR A 112 -5.11 3.52 -25.43
C TYR A 112 -4.29 3.19 -26.69
N ALA A 113 -4.26 4.10 -27.67
CA ALA A 113 -3.57 3.88 -28.94
C ALA A 113 -2.92 5.16 -29.46
N THR A 114 -1.59 5.19 -29.46
CA THR A 114 -0.75 6.21 -30.12
C THR A 114 0.52 5.55 -30.67
N VAL A 115 1.25 6.23 -31.56
CA VAL A 115 2.48 5.69 -32.16
C VAL A 115 3.58 5.46 -31.11
N ASP A 116 3.62 6.31 -30.09
CA ASP A 116 4.61 6.27 -29.02
C ASP A 116 4.20 5.37 -27.84
N PHE A 117 3.04 4.71 -27.93
CA PHE A 117 2.53 3.78 -26.93
C PHE A 117 2.63 2.34 -27.43
N ILE A 118 3.33 1.51 -26.67
CA ILE A 118 3.45 0.07 -26.91
C ILE A 118 2.98 -0.67 -25.68
N GLN A 119 2.06 -1.62 -25.87
CA GLN A 119 1.56 -2.48 -24.80
C GLN A 119 1.89 -3.94 -25.08
N LEU A 120 2.41 -4.62 -24.06
CA LEU A 120 2.74 -6.04 -24.10
C LEU A 120 1.87 -6.78 -23.10
N SER A 121 0.99 -7.66 -23.61
CA SER A 121 0.20 -8.54 -22.74
C SER A 121 1.03 -9.73 -22.30
N LEU A 122 1.30 -9.82 -21.00
CA LEU A 122 1.95 -10.98 -20.39
C LEU A 122 0.91 -12.07 -20.13
N LYS A 123 0.93 -13.11 -20.96
CA LYS A 123 0.10 -14.32 -20.77
C LYS A 123 0.80 -15.31 -19.84
N GLY A 124 0.06 -16.34 -19.41
CA GLY A 124 0.64 -17.48 -18.71
C GLY A 124 1.76 -18.13 -19.52
N LEU A 125 2.69 -18.79 -18.83
CA LEU A 125 3.76 -19.57 -19.44
C LEU A 125 3.16 -20.63 -20.35
N THR A 126 3.75 -20.78 -21.54
CA THR A 126 3.39 -21.86 -22.47
C THR A 126 3.72 -23.22 -21.85
N GLU A 127 3.15 -24.29 -22.39
CA GLU A 127 3.50 -25.65 -21.99
C GLU A 127 5.01 -25.89 -22.16
N ALA A 128 5.60 -25.43 -23.27
CA ALA A 128 7.04 -25.54 -23.53
C ALA A 128 7.88 -24.84 -22.45
N ASN A 129 7.54 -23.59 -22.11
CA ASN A 129 8.24 -22.85 -21.06
C ASN A 129 8.04 -23.49 -19.67
N THR A 130 6.87 -24.10 -19.44
CA THR A 130 6.60 -24.84 -18.19
C THR A 130 7.44 -26.11 -18.10
N ILE A 131 7.60 -26.84 -19.21
CA ILE A 131 8.47 -28.01 -19.29
C ILE A 131 9.93 -27.60 -19.05
N GLU A 132 10.38 -26.49 -19.63
CA GLU A 132 11.71 -25.93 -19.38
C GLU A 132 11.90 -25.59 -17.89
N LEU A 133 10.92 -24.95 -17.26
CA LEU A 133 10.93 -24.63 -15.84
C LEU A 133 11.10 -25.87 -14.95
N PHE A 134 10.45 -26.99 -15.31
CA PHE A 134 10.54 -28.27 -14.59
C PHE A 134 11.78 -29.10 -14.97
N ASN A 135 12.50 -28.75 -16.03
CA ASN A 135 13.71 -29.46 -16.45
C ASN A 135 14.96 -29.02 -15.67
N LYS A 136 14.82 -28.10 -14.73
CA LYS A 136 15.87 -27.63 -13.83
C LYS A 136 16.59 -28.78 -13.09
N PRO A 137 17.94 -28.81 -13.04
CA PRO A 137 18.70 -29.90 -12.43
C PRO A 137 18.36 -30.17 -10.97
N GLU A 138 17.98 -29.12 -10.24
CA GLU A 138 17.69 -29.15 -8.80
C GLU A 138 16.45 -29.98 -8.44
N ILE A 139 15.58 -30.28 -9.41
CA ILE A 139 14.37 -31.07 -9.17
C ILE A 139 14.74 -32.56 -9.11
N PRO A 140 14.57 -33.25 -7.96
CA PRO A 140 15.04 -34.63 -7.77
C PRO A 140 14.08 -35.67 -8.40
N LEU A 141 13.76 -35.50 -9.68
CA LEU A 141 12.86 -36.36 -10.48
C LEU A 141 13.54 -36.78 -11.78
N SER A 142 13.17 -37.94 -12.34
CA SER A 142 13.62 -38.35 -13.67
C SER A 142 13.07 -37.43 -14.76
N LYS A 143 13.74 -37.37 -15.93
CA LYS A 143 13.30 -36.53 -17.06
C LYS A 143 11.86 -36.82 -17.50
N GLU A 144 11.49 -38.09 -17.55
CA GLU A 144 10.12 -38.54 -17.91
C GLU A 144 9.09 -38.02 -16.91
N LYS A 145 9.38 -38.10 -15.60
CA LYS A 145 8.49 -37.61 -14.55
C LYS A 145 8.39 -36.09 -14.54
N ARG A 146 9.51 -35.38 -14.75
CA ARG A 146 9.52 -33.91 -14.90
C ARG A 146 8.60 -33.49 -16.05
N LEU A 147 8.70 -34.15 -17.21
CA LEU A 147 7.83 -33.88 -18.35
C LEU A 147 6.35 -34.14 -18.04
N HIS A 148 6.03 -35.28 -17.41
CA HIS A 148 4.65 -35.60 -17.03
C HIS A 148 4.05 -34.54 -16.09
N TYR A 149 4.73 -34.25 -14.98
CA TYR A 149 4.22 -33.31 -13.98
C TYR A 149 4.18 -31.85 -14.49
N ALA A 150 5.10 -31.46 -15.37
CA ALA A 150 5.05 -30.14 -16.02
C ALA A 150 3.75 -29.94 -16.81
N LYS A 151 3.33 -30.96 -17.58
CA LYS A 151 2.09 -30.91 -18.35
C LYS A 151 0.85 -30.87 -17.46
N VAL A 152 0.84 -31.67 -16.38
CA VAL A 152 -0.25 -31.64 -15.39
C VAL A 152 -0.35 -30.28 -14.73
N ALA A 153 0.78 -29.71 -14.28
CA ALA A 153 0.83 -28.40 -13.65
C ALA A 153 0.39 -27.28 -14.60
N HIS A 154 0.83 -27.32 -15.86
CA HIS A 154 0.39 -26.36 -16.89
C HIS A 154 -1.13 -26.46 -17.12
N ASN A 155 -1.68 -27.66 -17.25
CA ASN A 155 -3.11 -27.85 -17.50
C ASN A 155 -3.99 -27.33 -16.36
N LEU A 156 -3.56 -27.54 -15.11
CA LEU A 156 -4.25 -27.07 -13.91
C LEU A 156 -4.17 -25.54 -13.74
N THR A 157 -3.02 -24.95 -14.04
CA THR A 157 -2.76 -23.53 -13.75
C THR A 157 -2.91 -22.60 -14.96
N LYS A 158 -3.12 -23.17 -16.14
CA LYS A 158 -3.08 -22.48 -17.45
C LYS A 158 -1.83 -21.61 -17.62
N GLY A 159 -0.70 -22.09 -17.09
CA GLY A 159 0.58 -21.40 -17.19
C GLY A 159 0.80 -20.26 -16.20
N HIS A 160 -0.08 -20.05 -15.21
CA HIS A 160 0.06 -18.93 -14.28
C HIS A 160 1.35 -19.04 -13.44
N ALA A 161 2.26 -18.08 -13.61
CA ALA A 161 3.64 -18.16 -13.11
C ALA A 161 3.73 -18.38 -11.58
N LEU A 162 2.92 -17.68 -10.79
CA LEU A 162 2.92 -17.85 -9.33
C LEU A 162 2.55 -19.29 -8.92
N TRP A 163 1.49 -19.84 -9.52
CA TRP A 163 1.00 -21.18 -9.18
C TRP A 163 1.97 -22.25 -9.62
N LEU A 164 2.57 -22.10 -10.81
CA LEU A 164 3.66 -22.95 -11.26
C LEU A 164 4.86 -22.88 -10.31
N ASN A 165 5.23 -21.70 -9.80
CA ASN A 165 6.31 -21.57 -8.83
C ASN A 165 6.01 -22.28 -7.49
N LEU A 166 4.76 -22.24 -7.01
CA LEU A 166 4.36 -22.96 -5.79
C LEU A 166 4.35 -24.48 -6.01
N ILE A 167 3.91 -24.95 -7.18
CA ILE A 167 3.96 -26.39 -7.54
C ILE A 167 5.41 -26.85 -7.70
N MET A 168 6.25 -26.06 -8.37
CA MET A 168 7.68 -26.34 -8.54
C MET A 168 8.39 -26.48 -7.19
N ALA A 169 8.01 -25.67 -6.20
CA ALA A 169 8.52 -25.81 -4.83
C ALA A 169 8.19 -27.19 -4.21
N GLN A 170 7.03 -27.78 -4.55
CA GLN A 170 6.71 -29.15 -4.13
C GLN A 170 7.53 -30.18 -4.90
N ALA A 171 7.80 -29.94 -6.19
CA ALA A 171 8.67 -30.81 -6.99
C ALA A 171 10.09 -30.89 -6.41
N LEU A 172 10.64 -29.78 -5.91
CA LEU A 172 11.94 -29.72 -5.23
C LEU A 172 11.99 -30.55 -3.93
N ARG A 173 10.84 -30.80 -3.30
CA ARG A 173 10.72 -31.64 -2.09
C ARG A 173 10.64 -33.14 -2.41
N GLY A 174 10.50 -33.51 -3.69
CA GLY A 174 10.41 -34.89 -4.15
C GLY A 174 9.02 -35.29 -4.66
N GLU A 175 8.99 -36.45 -5.32
CA GLU A 175 7.81 -36.92 -6.08
C GLU A 175 6.56 -37.08 -5.24
N GLY A 176 6.66 -37.70 -4.06
CA GLY A 176 5.50 -37.95 -3.20
C GLY A 176 4.80 -36.66 -2.78
N SER A 177 5.58 -35.62 -2.45
CA SER A 177 5.04 -34.30 -2.09
C SER A 177 4.33 -33.65 -3.28
N LEU A 178 4.91 -33.75 -4.48
CA LEU A 178 4.33 -33.19 -5.70
C LEU A 178 3.03 -33.91 -6.09
N GLN A 179 3.03 -35.24 -6.09
CA GLN A 179 1.88 -36.05 -6.46
C GLN A 179 0.70 -35.79 -5.52
N GLN A 180 0.94 -35.80 -4.20
CA GLN A 180 -0.08 -35.51 -3.20
C GLN A 180 -0.60 -34.07 -3.32
N PHE A 181 0.26 -33.10 -3.64
CA PHE A 181 -0.16 -31.72 -3.82
C PHE A 181 -1.04 -31.54 -5.06
N LEU A 182 -0.63 -32.11 -6.20
CA LEU A 182 -1.39 -32.04 -7.45
C LEU A 182 -2.73 -32.77 -7.36
N SER A 183 -2.79 -33.95 -6.74
CA SER A 183 -4.05 -34.68 -6.55
C SER A 183 -5.03 -33.89 -5.69
N ASN A 184 -4.55 -33.29 -4.59
CA ASN A 184 -5.35 -32.48 -3.69
C ASN A 184 -5.90 -31.19 -4.32
N ILE A 185 -5.18 -30.62 -5.29
CA ILE A 185 -5.64 -29.45 -6.05
C ILE A 185 -6.65 -29.89 -7.11
N GLY A 186 -6.32 -30.94 -7.88
CA GLY A 186 -7.16 -31.44 -8.97
C GLY A 186 -8.51 -31.98 -8.52
N SER A 187 -8.63 -32.54 -7.32
CA SER A 187 -9.91 -33.01 -6.76
C SER A 187 -10.87 -31.88 -6.36
N SER A 188 -10.36 -30.69 -6.11
CA SER A 188 -11.13 -29.55 -5.59
C SER A 188 -11.60 -28.58 -6.68
N ILE A 189 -11.11 -28.74 -7.91
CA ILE A 189 -11.46 -27.89 -9.05
C ILE A 189 -12.41 -28.67 -9.95
N SER A 190 -13.69 -28.29 -9.99
CA SER A 190 -14.61 -28.79 -11.01
C SER A 190 -14.13 -28.33 -12.40
N SER A 191 -14.30 -29.19 -13.41
CA SER A 191 -13.83 -29.00 -14.79
C SER A 191 -14.30 -27.70 -15.46
N ASP A 192 -15.29 -27.01 -14.89
CA ASP A 192 -15.94 -25.83 -15.46
C ASP A 192 -15.63 -24.52 -14.73
N SER A 193 -14.84 -24.52 -13.66
CA SER A 193 -14.48 -23.28 -12.97
C SER A 193 -13.24 -22.62 -13.61
N THR A 194 -13.48 -21.66 -14.50
CA THR A 194 -12.48 -20.70 -14.98
C THR A 194 -12.05 -19.68 -13.92
N ASP A 195 -12.51 -19.82 -12.68
CA ASP A 195 -12.24 -18.88 -11.60
C ASP A 195 -10.83 -19.03 -11.06
N SER A 196 -9.93 -18.18 -11.56
CA SER A 196 -8.56 -18.01 -11.03
C SER A 196 -8.55 -17.74 -9.52
N ALA A 197 -9.62 -17.19 -8.96
CA ALA A 197 -9.78 -16.96 -7.52
C ALA A 197 -9.95 -18.27 -6.73
N LEU A 198 -10.79 -19.19 -7.22
CA LEU A 198 -10.99 -20.51 -6.59
C LEU A 198 -9.72 -21.35 -6.64
N LEU A 199 -8.98 -21.29 -7.77
CA LEU A 199 -7.67 -21.93 -7.89
C LEU A 199 -6.67 -21.35 -6.89
N ALA A 200 -6.60 -20.02 -6.77
CA ALA A 200 -5.71 -19.34 -5.83
C ALA A 200 -6.00 -19.76 -4.39
N GLU A 201 -7.27 -19.74 -3.98
CA GLU A 201 -7.72 -20.12 -2.64
C GLU A 201 -7.41 -21.60 -2.36
N THR A 202 -7.67 -22.50 -3.32
CA THR A 202 -7.38 -23.93 -3.18
C THR A 202 -5.88 -24.17 -2.99
N ILE A 203 -5.04 -23.60 -3.86
CA ILE A 203 -3.58 -23.79 -3.80
C ILE A 203 -3.03 -23.25 -2.47
N LEU A 204 -3.42 -22.03 -2.08
CA LEU A 204 -2.92 -21.39 -0.85
C LEU A 204 -3.39 -22.11 0.40
N ASN A 205 -4.63 -22.61 0.44
CA ASN A 205 -5.11 -23.46 1.54
C ASN A 205 -4.29 -24.75 1.68
N LYS A 206 -3.94 -25.40 0.56
CA LYS A 206 -3.09 -26.59 0.61
C LYS A 206 -1.67 -26.27 1.07
N VAL A 207 -1.08 -25.18 0.58
CA VAL A 207 0.23 -24.73 1.06
C VAL A 207 0.18 -24.44 2.57
N TRP A 208 -0.84 -23.74 3.03
CA TRP A 208 -1.06 -23.43 4.45
C TRP A 208 -1.11 -24.68 5.33
N SER A 209 -1.84 -25.72 4.89
CA SER A 209 -1.99 -26.97 5.64
C SER A 209 -0.67 -27.74 5.86
N ILE A 210 0.35 -27.47 5.04
CA ILE A 210 1.68 -28.09 5.13
C ILE A 210 2.56 -27.35 6.16
N LEU A 211 2.27 -26.09 6.44
CA LEU A 211 3.06 -25.25 7.33
C LEU A 211 2.84 -25.67 8.79
N ASN A 212 3.94 -25.85 9.53
CA ASN A 212 3.87 -26.02 10.98
C ASN A 212 3.58 -24.68 11.68
N GLU A 213 3.28 -24.73 12.98
CA GLU A 213 2.93 -23.55 13.78
C GLU A 213 3.97 -22.42 13.71
N ARG A 214 5.26 -22.75 13.73
CA ARG A 214 6.35 -21.77 13.63
C ARG A 214 6.37 -21.08 12.26
N ASP A 215 6.14 -21.83 11.20
CA ASP A 215 6.13 -21.32 9.84
C ASP A 215 4.90 -20.42 9.61
N GLN A 216 3.74 -20.83 10.16
CA GLN A 216 2.54 -20.01 10.20
C GLN A 216 2.72 -18.72 10.99
N LYS A 217 3.42 -18.74 12.14
CA LYS A 217 3.71 -17.52 12.92
C LYS A 217 4.48 -16.48 12.11
N LEU A 218 5.56 -16.89 11.44
CA LEU A 218 6.34 -16.00 10.58
C LEU A 218 5.49 -15.45 9.42
N LEU A 219 4.70 -16.33 8.78
CA LEU A 219 3.85 -15.93 7.67
C LEU A 219 2.74 -14.94 8.09
N LYS A 220 2.13 -15.13 9.27
CA LYS A 220 1.16 -14.19 9.86
C LYS A 220 1.81 -12.83 10.14
N THR A 221 2.99 -12.79 10.77
CA THR A 221 3.70 -11.52 11.01
C THR A 221 4.04 -10.79 9.71
N LEU A 222 4.55 -11.51 8.70
CA LEU A 222 4.85 -10.93 7.39
C LEU A 222 3.61 -10.37 6.70
N ALA A 223 2.45 -11.03 6.86
CA ALA A 223 1.20 -10.57 6.28
C ALA A 223 0.66 -9.27 6.93
N GLU A 224 0.96 -9.03 8.20
CA GLU A 224 0.53 -7.82 8.91
C GLU A 224 1.46 -6.62 8.68
N ALA A 225 2.69 -6.84 8.22
CA ALA A 225 3.63 -5.76 7.98
C ALA A 225 3.10 -4.73 6.96
N VAL A 226 3.18 -3.45 7.32
CA VAL A 226 2.80 -2.31 6.45
C VAL A 226 3.85 -2.11 5.36
N ARG A 227 5.13 -2.19 5.71
CA ARG A 227 6.26 -2.14 4.76
C ARG A 227 7.12 -3.41 4.83
N SER A 228 7.90 -3.64 3.79
CA SER A 228 8.94 -4.69 3.80
C SER A 228 9.99 -4.34 4.86
N GLU A 229 10.36 -5.31 5.70
CA GLU A 229 11.45 -5.19 6.68
C GLU A 229 12.54 -6.24 6.40
N THR A 230 13.70 -6.13 7.04
CA THR A 230 14.80 -7.08 6.82
C THR A 230 14.55 -8.41 7.53
N ALA A 231 15.27 -9.46 7.15
CA ALA A 231 15.20 -10.74 7.86
C ALA A 231 15.57 -10.60 9.33
N GLU A 232 16.57 -9.76 9.64
CA GLU A 232 17.02 -9.44 10.99
C GLU A 232 15.93 -8.71 11.78
N ASP A 233 15.24 -7.75 11.16
CA ASP A 233 14.13 -7.05 11.79
C ASP A 233 12.98 -8.02 12.11
N TYR A 234 12.61 -8.92 11.20
CA TYR A 234 11.58 -9.92 11.49
C TYR A 234 12.00 -10.92 12.56
N ALA A 235 13.29 -11.28 12.64
CA ALA A 235 13.81 -12.09 13.74
C ALA A 235 13.66 -11.37 15.08
N GLU A 236 13.86 -10.04 15.09
CA GLU A 236 13.67 -9.20 16.27
C GLU A 236 12.20 -9.07 16.67
N ILE A 237 11.32 -8.81 15.70
CA ILE A 237 9.87 -8.69 15.90
C ILE A 237 9.30 -9.97 16.51
N LEU A 238 9.76 -11.14 16.04
CA LEU A 238 9.29 -12.46 16.48
C LEU A 238 10.08 -13.03 17.65
N ARG A 239 11.04 -12.31 18.24
CA ARG A 239 11.96 -12.85 19.25
C ARG A 239 11.25 -13.51 20.44
N ASP A 240 10.13 -12.94 20.87
CA ASP A 240 9.32 -13.45 21.99
C ASP A 240 8.53 -14.73 21.63
N GLU A 241 8.33 -15.00 20.33
CA GLU A 241 7.61 -16.18 19.83
C GLU A 241 8.55 -17.28 19.32
N LEU A 242 9.64 -16.88 18.66
CA LEU A 242 10.56 -17.74 17.94
C LEU A 242 12.00 -17.31 18.26
N ASN A 243 12.80 -18.24 18.80
CA ASN A 243 14.25 -18.02 18.86
C ASN A 243 14.85 -17.94 17.45
N TYR A 244 16.04 -17.35 17.33
CA TYR A 244 16.71 -17.12 16.04
C TYR A 244 16.87 -18.40 15.21
N ASN A 245 17.22 -19.53 15.84
CA ASN A 245 17.35 -20.82 15.15
C ASN A 245 16.02 -21.31 14.55
N LYS A 246 14.91 -21.15 15.27
CA LYS A 246 13.57 -21.46 14.78
C LYS A 246 13.18 -20.49 13.67
N PHE A 247 13.39 -19.20 13.85
CA PHE A 247 13.14 -18.18 12.83
C PHE A 247 13.89 -18.50 11.52
N SER A 248 15.21 -18.74 11.57
CA SER A 248 16.01 -19.02 10.38
C SER A 248 15.57 -20.29 9.65
N LYS A 249 15.16 -21.33 10.40
CA LYS A 249 14.56 -22.53 9.81
C LYS A 249 13.22 -22.23 9.13
N SER A 250 12.38 -21.41 9.76
CA SER A 250 11.08 -20.97 9.22
C SER A 250 11.25 -20.18 7.94
N LEU A 251 12.12 -19.17 7.95
CA LEU A 251 12.45 -18.34 6.81
C LEU A 251 12.95 -19.20 5.63
N LYS A 252 13.82 -20.17 5.90
CA LYS A 252 14.29 -21.11 4.89
C LYS A 252 13.15 -21.97 4.33
N THR A 253 12.25 -22.49 5.17
CA THR A 253 11.09 -23.26 4.70
C THR A 253 10.20 -22.41 3.80
N LEU A 254 9.81 -21.21 4.23
CA LEU A 254 8.93 -20.32 3.47
C LEU A 254 9.58 -19.85 2.16
N SER A 255 10.88 -19.58 2.17
CA SER A 255 11.65 -19.27 0.96
C SER A 255 11.70 -20.45 -0.01
N ASN A 256 11.91 -21.67 0.49
CA ASN A 256 11.91 -22.88 -0.34
C ASN A 256 10.51 -23.20 -0.92
N LEU A 257 9.46 -22.73 -0.25
CA LEU A 257 8.07 -22.81 -0.72
C LEU A 257 7.70 -21.69 -1.71
N ASN A 258 8.64 -20.81 -2.07
CA ASN A 258 8.40 -19.63 -2.93
C ASN A 258 7.29 -18.70 -2.40
N LEU A 259 7.10 -18.63 -1.08
CA LEU A 259 6.13 -17.73 -0.45
C LEU A 259 6.73 -16.36 -0.13
N ILE A 260 8.06 -16.28 -0.04
CA ILE A 260 8.80 -15.06 0.27
C ILE A 260 9.47 -14.53 -0.99
N ILE A 261 9.29 -13.23 -1.22
CA ILE A 261 9.97 -12.47 -2.26
C ILE A 261 11.12 -11.71 -1.60
N LYS A 262 12.33 -11.87 -2.12
CA LYS A 262 13.48 -11.05 -1.76
C LYS A 262 13.66 -9.97 -2.82
N LYS A 263 13.73 -8.72 -2.40
CA LYS A 263 14.02 -7.62 -3.33
C LYS A 263 15.45 -7.78 -3.85
N ILE A 264 15.64 -7.60 -5.16
CA ILE A 264 16.96 -7.75 -5.79
C ILE A 264 17.93 -6.75 -5.15
N ASN A 265 19.12 -7.22 -4.74
CA ASN A 265 20.15 -6.43 -4.04
C ASN A 265 19.67 -5.80 -2.72
N SER A 266 18.77 -6.47 -2.00
CA SER A 266 18.25 -5.98 -0.74
C SER A 266 17.99 -7.12 0.23
N ASP A 267 18.16 -6.84 1.52
CA ASP A 267 17.81 -7.75 2.62
C ASP A 267 16.33 -7.68 3.00
N TYR A 268 15.56 -6.80 2.34
CA TYR A 268 14.11 -6.68 2.54
C TYR A 268 13.39 -7.90 2.01
N ILE A 269 12.54 -8.47 2.87
CA ILE A 269 11.68 -9.60 2.54
C ILE A 269 10.21 -9.18 2.57
N GLU A 270 9.43 -9.74 1.66
CA GLU A 270 7.99 -9.49 1.59
C GLU A 270 7.21 -10.72 1.11
N LEU A 271 5.89 -10.65 1.24
CA LEU A 271 4.99 -11.65 0.67
C LEU A 271 4.43 -11.17 -0.66
N HIS A 272 4.14 -12.14 -1.52
CA HIS A 272 3.29 -11.90 -2.68
C HIS A 272 1.92 -11.35 -2.22
N PRO A 273 1.33 -10.33 -2.88
CA PRO A 273 0.07 -9.72 -2.44
C PRO A 273 -1.06 -10.73 -2.25
N LEU A 274 -1.20 -11.69 -3.15
CA LEU A 274 -2.22 -12.76 -3.02
C LEU A 274 -2.01 -13.63 -1.76
N VAL A 275 -0.77 -13.85 -1.33
CA VAL A 275 -0.46 -14.59 -0.09
C VAL A 275 -0.80 -13.73 1.12
N LYS A 276 -0.43 -12.43 1.11
CA LYS A 276 -0.77 -11.45 2.16
C LYS A 276 -2.29 -11.36 2.35
N GLU A 277 -3.04 -11.24 1.26
CA GLU A 277 -4.51 -11.16 1.25
C GLU A 277 -5.14 -12.47 1.74
N PHE A 278 -4.66 -13.62 1.28
CA PHE A 278 -5.11 -14.93 1.75
C PHE A 278 -4.98 -15.07 3.27
N VAL A 279 -3.84 -14.70 3.85
CA VAL A 279 -3.63 -14.79 5.30
C VAL A 279 -4.56 -13.83 6.04
N ARG A 280 -4.73 -12.60 5.55
CA ARG A 280 -5.59 -11.59 6.19
C ARG A 280 -7.08 -11.97 6.14
N LYS A 281 -7.55 -12.60 5.06
CA LYS A 281 -8.95 -13.00 4.85
C LYS A 281 -9.34 -14.23 5.68
N ASN A 282 -8.43 -15.19 5.85
CA ASN A 282 -8.73 -16.47 6.51
C ASN A 282 -8.54 -16.46 8.03
N HIS A 283 -8.10 -15.35 8.63
CA HIS A 283 -7.94 -15.20 10.07
C HIS A 283 -8.70 -13.98 10.58
N TYR A 284 -9.47 -14.15 11.65
CA TYR A 284 -10.21 -13.04 12.25
C TYR A 284 -9.29 -12.07 12.99
N VAL A 285 -9.77 -10.85 13.20
CA VAL A 285 -8.96 -9.72 13.72
C VAL A 285 -8.27 -10.06 15.04
N GLY A 286 -8.96 -10.67 16.01
CA GLY A 286 -8.36 -11.03 17.31
C GLY A 286 -7.16 -11.97 17.23
N GLU A 287 -7.17 -12.93 16.29
CA GLU A 287 -6.00 -13.79 16.02
C GLU A 287 -4.83 -13.02 15.40
N ARG A 288 -5.15 -12.06 14.53
CA ARG A 288 -4.18 -11.22 13.82
C ARG A 288 -3.57 -10.15 14.74
N SER A 289 -4.35 -9.61 15.67
CA SER A 289 -3.94 -8.57 16.62
C SER A 289 -2.65 -8.92 17.36
N LYS A 290 -2.47 -10.19 17.76
CA LYS A 290 -1.23 -10.64 18.40
C LYS A 290 0.01 -10.30 17.56
N TYR A 291 -0.01 -10.60 16.26
CA TYR A 291 1.12 -10.37 15.36
C TYR A 291 1.29 -8.89 15.01
N ILE A 292 0.19 -8.15 14.94
CA ILE A 292 0.19 -6.69 14.81
C ILE A 292 0.88 -6.04 16.01
N TYR A 293 0.58 -6.47 17.24
CA TYR A 293 1.21 -5.94 18.44
C TYR A 293 2.71 -6.23 18.53
N LEU A 294 3.19 -7.36 18.00
CA LEU A 294 4.63 -7.62 17.87
C LEU A 294 5.31 -6.58 16.99
N LEU A 295 4.68 -6.20 15.88
CA LEU A 295 5.17 -5.14 15.00
C LEU A 295 5.14 -3.79 15.72
N ILE A 296 4.02 -3.41 16.34
CA ILE A 296 3.89 -2.16 17.10
C ILE A 296 4.99 -2.04 18.17
N LYS A 297 5.23 -3.10 18.95
CA LYS A 297 6.28 -3.14 19.97
C LYS A 297 7.69 -2.94 19.38
N TYR A 298 7.94 -3.46 18.19
CA TYR A 298 9.19 -3.22 17.48
C TYR A 298 9.31 -1.74 17.06
N TYR A 299 8.23 -1.16 16.51
CA TYR A 299 8.17 0.27 16.17
C TYR A 299 8.45 1.16 17.39
N ASP A 300 7.84 0.86 18.54
CA ASP A 300 8.01 1.64 19.77
C ASP A 300 9.47 1.79 20.21
N LYS A 301 10.30 0.75 20.05
CA LYS A 301 11.72 0.78 20.46
C LYS A 301 12.48 1.94 19.80
N PHE A 302 12.27 2.16 18.50
CA PHE A 302 12.98 3.21 17.78
C PHE A 302 12.22 4.53 17.79
N LEU A 303 10.88 4.51 17.85
CA LEU A 303 10.09 5.73 17.95
C LEU A 303 10.40 6.49 19.24
N ILE A 304 10.67 5.81 20.36
CA ILE A 304 11.13 6.46 21.60
C ILE A 304 12.37 7.34 21.36
N ILE A 305 13.34 6.84 20.59
CA ILE A 305 14.58 7.57 20.28
C ILE A 305 14.29 8.74 19.32
N LEU A 306 13.40 8.52 18.34
CA LEU A 306 13.02 9.56 17.38
C LEU A 306 12.20 10.69 18.01
N LYS A 307 11.41 10.40 19.05
CA LYS A 307 10.62 11.42 19.78
C LYS A 307 11.49 12.53 20.33
N GLU A 308 12.66 12.20 20.88
CA GLU A 308 13.60 13.20 21.42
C GLU A 308 14.19 14.13 20.34
N LYS A 309 14.15 13.70 19.08
CA LYS A 309 14.71 14.42 17.92
C LYS A 309 13.64 14.84 16.92
N LEU A 310 12.37 14.73 17.30
CA LEU A 310 11.25 14.89 16.40
C LEU A 310 11.24 16.33 15.85
N SER A 311 11.50 16.45 14.56
CA SER A 311 11.61 17.75 13.89
C SER A 311 11.41 17.59 12.39
N HIS A 312 11.22 18.72 11.70
CA HIS A 312 11.11 18.78 10.24
C HIS A 312 12.37 18.31 9.48
N LYS A 313 13.48 18.09 10.18
CA LYS A 313 14.76 17.65 9.57
C LYS A 313 14.83 16.14 9.37
N LEU A 314 13.93 15.38 9.99
CA LEU A 314 13.88 13.93 9.83
C LEU A 314 13.44 13.57 8.40
N ASN A 315 13.99 12.47 7.89
CA ASN A 315 13.62 11.99 6.57
C ASN A 315 12.30 11.21 6.59
N PHE A 316 11.76 10.94 5.40
CA PHE A 316 10.50 10.21 5.25
C PHE A 316 10.48 8.86 5.99
N LYS A 317 11.56 8.05 5.90
CA LYS A 317 11.61 6.72 6.53
C LYS A 317 11.52 6.78 8.05
N GLU A 318 12.06 7.85 8.65
CA GLU A 318 12.01 8.09 10.10
C GLU A 318 10.60 8.53 10.52
N LEU A 319 10.00 9.49 9.81
CA LEU A 319 8.67 10.01 10.14
C LEU A 319 7.55 9.00 9.82
N SER A 320 7.71 8.22 8.74
CA SER A 320 6.75 7.18 8.36
C SER A 320 6.70 6.03 9.37
N GLY A 321 7.66 5.92 10.29
CA GLY A 321 7.59 4.95 11.40
C GLY A 321 6.34 5.18 12.27
N PHE A 322 5.97 6.43 12.51
CA PHE A 322 4.79 6.80 13.29
C PHE A 322 3.49 6.51 12.55
N THR A 323 3.45 6.76 11.23
CA THR A 323 2.27 6.50 10.40
C THR A 323 2.08 5.00 10.16
N ASN A 324 3.18 4.24 9.96
CA ASN A 324 3.15 2.78 9.92
C ASN A 324 2.61 2.17 11.23
N LYS A 325 3.07 2.69 12.38
CA LYS A 325 2.53 2.28 13.69
C LYS A 325 1.04 2.59 13.80
N ALA A 326 0.60 3.77 13.36
CA ALA A 326 -0.80 4.13 13.39
C ALA A 326 -1.66 3.21 12.50
N GLU A 327 -1.17 2.88 11.31
CA GLU A 327 -1.85 1.94 10.40
C GLU A 327 -1.95 0.53 11.00
N LEU A 328 -0.89 0.04 11.65
CA LEU A 328 -0.93 -1.20 12.40
C LEU A 328 -1.99 -1.16 13.51
N ALA A 329 -2.05 -0.07 14.29
CA ALA A 329 -3.04 0.09 15.33
C ALA A 329 -4.49 0.10 14.77
N ILE A 330 -4.72 0.77 13.63
CA ILE A 330 -6.01 0.73 12.91
C ILE A 330 -6.37 -0.71 12.51
N ASN A 331 -5.41 -1.46 11.96
CA ASN A 331 -5.59 -2.86 11.57
C ASN A 331 -5.91 -3.77 12.76
N ALA A 332 -5.43 -3.44 13.97
CA ALA A 332 -5.78 -4.13 15.22
C ALA A 332 -7.09 -3.63 15.86
N ALA A 333 -7.79 -2.67 15.24
CA ALA A 333 -8.93 -1.94 15.79
C ALA A 333 -8.62 -1.16 17.09
N ASP A 334 -7.34 -0.87 17.35
CA ASP A 334 -6.90 0.01 18.43
C ASP A 334 -6.83 1.47 17.92
N TYR A 335 -8.02 2.06 17.78
CA TYR A 335 -8.19 3.40 17.25
C TYR A 335 -7.61 4.49 18.16
N GLN A 336 -7.52 4.25 19.47
CA GLN A 336 -6.94 5.22 20.39
C GLN A 336 -5.43 5.32 20.16
N GLU A 337 -4.75 4.18 20.02
CA GLU A 337 -3.31 4.17 19.77
C GLU A 337 -2.96 4.74 18.39
N ALA A 338 -3.82 4.50 17.39
CA ALA A 338 -3.69 5.11 16.07
C ALA A 338 -3.69 6.65 16.14
N ILE A 339 -4.66 7.25 16.85
CA ILE A 339 -4.74 8.70 17.01
C ILE A 339 -3.55 9.23 17.81
N ASN A 340 -3.13 8.53 18.87
CA ASN A 340 -1.97 8.94 19.66
C ASN A 340 -0.71 9.05 18.78
N SER A 341 -0.45 8.04 17.96
CA SER A 341 0.71 7.99 17.06
C SER A 341 0.66 9.07 15.97
N LEU A 342 -0.53 9.34 15.39
CA LEU A 342 -0.70 10.41 14.40
C LEU A 342 -0.53 11.79 15.01
N LYS A 343 -1.17 12.05 16.16
CA LYS A 343 -1.06 13.32 16.88
C LYS A 343 0.39 13.63 17.24
N GLU A 344 1.15 12.61 17.63
CA GLU A 344 2.55 12.75 17.99
C GLU A 344 3.41 13.24 16.82
N VAL A 345 3.21 12.70 15.61
CA VAL A 345 4.03 13.04 14.45
C VAL A 345 3.54 14.27 13.68
N TYR A 346 2.28 14.70 13.91
CA TYR A 346 1.59 15.72 13.13
C TYR A 346 2.42 16.97 12.79
N SER A 347 3.03 17.62 13.79
CA SER A 347 3.76 18.87 13.56
C SER A 347 5.03 18.67 12.72
N ALA A 348 5.76 17.58 12.96
CA ALA A 348 7.01 17.28 12.29
C ALA A 348 6.78 16.78 10.86
N ILE A 349 5.81 15.88 10.65
CA ILE A 349 5.48 15.35 9.32
C ILE A 349 4.93 16.45 8.41
N ASN A 350 4.14 17.37 8.97
CA ASN A 350 3.64 18.55 8.28
C ASN A 350 4.79 19.48 7.88
N ALA A 351 5.60 19.89 8.85
CA ALA A 351 6.70 20.83 8.60
C ALA A 351 7.79 20.25 7.67
N ALA A 352 7.94 18.92 7.62
CA ALA A 352 8.83 18.23 6.68
C ALA A 352 8.23 18.10 5.27
N GLY A 353 6.94 18.40 5.08
CA GLY A 353 6.26 18.32 3.79
C GLY A 353 5.85 16.90 3.38
N TYR A 354 5.70 15.96 4.32
CA TYR A 354 5.23 14.58 4.05
C TYR A 354 3.74 14.42 4.41
N THR A 355 2.95 15.42 4.04
CA THR A 355 1.56 15.60 4.46
C THR A 355 0.61 14.57 3.87
N GLU A 356 0.92 14.04 2.69
CA GLU A 356 0.10 13.04 1.99
C GLU A 356 0.14 11.70 2.71
N GLU A 357 1.32 11.30 3.22
CA GLU A 357 1.46 10.09 4.02
C GLU A 357 0.64 10.20 5.32
N TYR A 358 0.63 11.37 5.94
CA TYR A 358 -0.23 11.62 7.09
C TYR A 358 -1.71 11.51 6.72
N LEU A 359 -2.14 12.20 5.66
CA LEU A 359 -3.53 12.22 5.19
C LEU A 359 -4.01 10.85 4.72
N ARG A 360 -3.13 10.06 4.11
CA ARG A 360 -3.39 8.67 3.71
C ARG A 360 -3.80 7.82 4.90
N VAL A 361 -3.01 7.82 5.97
CA VAL A 361 -3.35 7.05 7.18
C VAL A 361 -4.60 7.62 7.86
N CYS A 362 -4.82 8.94 7.80
CA CYS A 362 -6.08 9.53 8.25
C CYS A 362 -7.29 8.96 7.48
N LYS A 363 -7.22 8.83 6.15
CA LYS A 363 -8.31 8.21 5.36
C LYS A 363 -8.55 6.76 5.75
N ILE A 364 -7.49 5.99 5.96
CA ILE A 364 -7.60 4.60 6.43
C ILE A 364 -8.37 4.58 7.76
N PHE A 365 -8.01 5.45 8.71
CA PHE A 365 -8.72 5.58 9.98
C PHE A 365 -10.21 5.92 9.77
N LEU A 366 -10.51 6.96 8.99
CA LEU A 366 -11.88 7.46 8.77
C LEU A 366 -12.79 6.39 8.15
N ASN A 367 -12.24 5.54 7.28
CA ASN A 367 -12.96 4.47 6.60
C ASN A 367 -13.09 3.20 7.45
N SER A 368 -12.14 2.92 8.33
CA SER A 368 -12.18 1.73 9.20
C SER A 368 -12.96 1.96 10.50
N PHE A 369 -12.99 3.19 11.02
CA PHE A 369 -13.64 3.49 12.29
C PHE A 369 -15.18 3.42 12.20
N SER A 370 -15.81 2.80 13.19
CA SER A 370 -17.27 2.74 13.30
C SER A 370 -17.81 4.05 13.89
N TRP A 371 -18.36 4.91 13.06
CA TRP A 371 -18.95 6.19 13.45
C TRP A 371 -20.28 6.01 14.19
N SER A 372 -20.22 6.09 15.52
CA SER A 372 -21.39 6.12 16.39
C SER A 372 -21.09 6.95 17.63
N LYS A 373 -22.12 7.46 18.32
CA LYS A 373 -21.94 8.21 19.57
C LYS A 373 -21.10 7.46 20.62
N ASN A 374 -21.37 6.15 20.77
CA ASN A 374 -20.68 5.30 21.74
C ASN A 374 -19.20 5.05 21.35
N SER A 375 -18.93 4.86 20.05
CA SER A 375 -17.56 4.69 19.57
C SER A 375 -16.75 5.96 19.80
N ILE A 376 -17.32 7.11 19.48
CA ILE A 376 -16.67 8.42 19.59
C ILE A 376 -16.36 8.78 21.03
N SER A 377 -17.28 8.52 21.96
CA SER A 377 -17.04 8.80 23.39
C SER A 377 -15.88 8.02 24.00
N LYS A 378 -15.45 6.92 23.37
CA LYS A 378 -14.34 6.08 23.83
C LYS A 378 -12.97 6.57 23.36
N ILE A 379 -12.94 7.51 22.41
CA ILE A 379 -11.70 7.96 21.76
C ILE A 379 -11.39 9.39 22.19
N ALA A 380 -10.33 9.54 22.97
CA ALA A 380 -9.81 10.83 23.37
C ALA A 380 -9.06 11.50 22.21
N ASN A 381 -9.15 12.84 22.13
CA ASN A 381 -8.53 13.67 21.09
C ASN A 381 -9.03 13.43 19.66
N LEU A 382 -10.18 12.77 19.47
CA LEU A 382 -10.74 12.55 18.14
C LEU A 382 -11.05 13.88 17.42
N ASP A 383 -11.52 14.86 18.18
CA ASP A 383 -11.78 16.24 17.73
C ASP A 383 -10.50 16.94 17.24
N VAL A 384 -9.39 16.79 18.00
CA VAL A 384 -8.07 17.33 17.62
C VAL A 384 -7.58 16.67 16.34
N PHE A 385 -7.65 15.33 16.29
CA PHE A 385 -7.29 14.56 15.10
C PHE A 385 -8.09 15.01 13.86
N LEU A 386 -9.40 15.15 13.99
CA LEU A 386 -10.27 15.59 12.88
C LEU A 386 -9.93 17.01 12.43
N ASN A 387 -9.63 17.91 13.37
CA ASN A 387 -9.17 19.26 13.06
C ASN A 387 -7.83 19.24 12.31
N ASP A 388 -6.89 18.43 12.77
CA ASP A 388 -5.56 18.31 12.18
C ASP A 388 -5.63 17.72 10.77
N ALA A 389 -6.36 16.62 10.57
CA ALA A 389 -6.57 16.01 9.27
C ALA A 389 -7.30 16.94 8.28
N SER A 390 -8.41 17.57 8.71
CA SER A 390 -9.16 18.51 7.85
C SER A 390 -8.36 19.76 7.51
N SER A 391 -7.65 20.34 8.50
CA SER A 391 -6.85 21.54 8.26
C SER A 391 -5.66 21.26 7.36
N MET A 392 -5.02 20.08 7.47
CA MET A 392 -3.95 19.65 6.58
C MET A 392 -4.43 19.52 5.13
N GLY A 393 -5.54 18.79 4.92
CA GLY A 393 -6.12 18.59 3.60
C GLY A 393 -6.49 19.90 2.91
N CYS A 394 -7.02 20.86 3.67
CA CYS A 394 -7.38 22.18 3.16
C CYS A 394 -6.21 23.16 2.98
N ARG A 395 -5.16 23.12 3.82
CA ARG A 395 -4.09 24.14 3.81
C ARG A 395 -3.02 23.92 2.75
N ILE A 396 -2.66 22.66 2.50
CA ILE A 396 -1.40 22.38 1.80
C ILE A 396 -1.63 21.67 0.46
N TRP A 397 -2.79 21.03 0.22
CA TRP A 397 -2.88 20.09 -0.91
C TRP A 397 -4.17 20.03 -1.72
N ARG A 398 -5.16 20.92 -1.51
CA ARG A 398 -6.49 20.80 -2.13
C ARG A 398 -7.06 19.37 -2.07
N ASP A 399 -6.65 18.53 -1.11
CA ASP A 399 -7.27 17.23 -0.82
C ASP A 399 -8.55 17.49 -0.03
N ILE A 400 -9.43 18.24 -0.70
CA ILE A 400 -10.77 18.59 -0.28
C ILE A 400 -11.57 17.30 -0.05
N ALA A 401 -11.25 16.23 -0.78
CA ALA A 401 -11.87 14.92 -0.58
C ALA A 401 -11.65 14.41 0.86
N THR A 402 -10.44 14.47 1.40
CA THR A 402 -10.20 14.08 2.82
C THR A 402 -10.95 14.98 3.78
N CYS A 403 -10.91 16.30 3.55
CA CYS A 403 -11.59 17.25 4.42
C CYS A 403 -13.10 16.99 4.43
N ASN A 404 -13.69 16.79 3.25
CA ASN A 404 -15.10 16.50 3.10
C ASN A 404 -15.45 15.13 3.72
N LEU A 405 -14.58 14.13 3.60
CA LEU A 405 -14.75 12.85 4.30
C LEU A 405 -14.75 13.04 5.82
N CYS A 406 -13.81 13.82 6.38
CA CYS A 406 -13.80 14.16 7.81
C CYS A 406 -15.11 14.84 8.23
N ILE A 407 -15.57 15.82 7.44
CA ILE A 407 -16.80 16.57 7.70
C ILE A 407 -18.02 15.65 7.64
N GLU A 408 -18.16 14.83 6.60
CA GLU A 408 -19.28 13.92 6.41
C GLU A 408 -19.38 12.91 7.55
N LYS A 409 -18.26 12.25 7.87
CA LYS A 409 -18.19 11.28 8.96
C LYS A 409 -18.51 11.93 10.31
N PHE A 410 -17.95 13.10 10.60
CA PHE A 410 -18.22 13.79 11.85
C PHE A 410 -19.63 14.39 11.91
N GLU A 411 -20.20 14.87 10.80
CA GLU A 411 -21.58 15.37 10.76
C GLU A 411 -22.59 14.27 11.08
N SER A 412 -22.35 13.04 10.61
CA SER A 412 -23.26 11.90 10.81
C SER A 412 -23.53 11.52 12.27
N VAL A 413 -22.73 12.03 13.22
CA VAL A 413 -22.84 11.71 14.65
C VAL A 413 -23.06 12.93 15.54
N VAL A 414 -23.03 14.13 14.99
CA VAL A 414 -23.26 15.38 15.72
C VAL A 414 -24.76 15.63 15.80
N GLU A 415 -25.28 15.73 17.02
CA GLU A 415 -26.68 16.05 17.28
C GLU A 415 -26.77 17.31 18.14
N GLY A 416 -27.66 18.24 17.75
CA GLY A 416 -27.83 19.49 18.46
C GLY A 416 -26.70 20.49 18.23
N LYS A 417 -26.62 21.51 19.09
CA LYS A 417 -25.66 22.62 19.00
C LYS A 417 -24.71 22.63 20.19
N ASP A 418 -23.96 21.55 20.33
CA ASP A 418 -22.94 21.36 21.38
C ASP A 418 -21.53 21.77 20.90
N GLU A 419 -20.50 21.50 21.70
CA GLU A 419 -19.10 21.76 21.33
C GLU A 419 -18.68 21.05 20.03
N LYS A 420 -19.24 19.87 19.76
CA LYS A 420 -18.95 19.12 18.53
C LYS A 420 -19.56 19.82 17.32
N TYR A 421 -20.74 20.42 17.46
CA TYR A 421 -21.33 21.25 16.42
C TYR A 421 -20.48 22.51 16.12
N ILE A 422 -19.87 23.12 17.14
CA ILE A 422 -18.93 24.25 16.94
C ILE A 422 -17.72 23.77 16.14
N GLN A 423 -17.14 22.63 16.49
CA GLN A 423 -16.01 22.06 15.77
C GLN A 423 -16.38 21.69 14.32
N LEU A 424 -17.57 21.13 14.09
CA LEU A 424 -18.09 20.85 12.75
C LEU A 424 -18.22 22.15 11.93
N CYS A 425 -18.78 23.21 12.51
CA CYS A 425 -18.88 24.51 11.85
C CYS A 425 -17.51 25.08 11.50
N LYS A 426 -16.50 24.92 12.36
CA LYS A 426 -15.12 25.33 12.10
C LYS A 426 -14.54 24.59 10.89
N MET A 427 -14.70 23.27 10.83
CA MET A 427 -14.25 22.43 9.72
C MET A 427 -14.94 22.84 8.41
N LYS A 428 -16.28 23.01 8.44
CA LYS A 428 -17.05 23.44 7.26
C LYS A 428 -16.67 24.84 6.78
N ALA A 429 -16.50 25.80 7.69
CA ALA A 429 -16.04 27.14 7.33
C ALA A 429 -14.66 27.11 6.67
N PHE A 430 -13.75 26.28 7.19
CA PHE A 430 -12.41 26.14 6.65
C PHE A 430 -12.39 25.44 5.28
N SER A 431 -13.19 24.39 5.10
CA SER A 431 -13.36 23.72 3.81
C SER A 431 -13.93 24.67 2.75
N SER A 432 -15.01 25.39 3.06
CA SER A 432 -15.60 26.37 2.14
C SER A 432 -14.64 27.51 1.77
N TRP A 433 -13.76 27.93 2.70
CA TRP A 433 -12.69 28.87 2.38
C TRP A 433 -11.70 28.29 1.37
N ALA A 434 -11.24 27.05 1.58
CA ALA A 434 -10.31 26.37 0.68
C ALA A 434 -10.91 26.14 -0.72
N GLU A 435 -12.22 25.86 -0.79
CA GLU A 435 -13.00 25.74 -2.03
C GLU A 435 -13.33 27.10 -2.69
N LYS A 436 -12.93 28.22 -2.07
CA LYS A 436 -13.27 29.59 -2.50
C LYS A 436 -14.78 29.89 -2.53
N ASN A 437 -15.59 29.16 -1.76
CA ASN A 437 -17.02 29.43 -1.59
C ASN A 437 -17.26 30.39 -0.43
N THR A 438 -17.12 31.69 -0.70
CA THR A 438 -17.20 32.76 0.32
C THR A 438 -18.55 32.83 1.01
N ILE A 439 -19.66 32.49 0.32
CA ILE A 439 -21.01 32.52 0.90
C ILE A 439 -21.14 31.44 1.98
N LEU A 440 -20.79 30.18 1.65
CA LEU A 440 -20.84 29.09 2.62
C LEU A 440 -19.86 29.32 3.78
N GLN A 441 -18.67 29.84 3.49
CA GLN A 441 -17.70 30.22 4.52
C GLN A 441 -18.31 31.19 5.54
N LEU A 442 -18.94 32.28 5.07
CA LEU A 442 -19.56 33.28 5.95
C LEU A 442 -20.75 32.71 6.74
N ILE A 443 -21.55 31.81 6.14
CA ILE A 443 -22.65 31.13 6.81
C ILE A 443 -22.12 30.31 7.99
N TYR A 444 -21.11 29.47 7.77
CA TYR A 444 -20.56 28.62 8.83
C TYR A 444 -19.77 29.43 9.88
N ALA A 445 -19.04 30.47 9.46
CA ALA A 445 -18.37 31.38 10.39
C ALA A 445 -19.38 32.12 11.30
N LYS A 446 -20.52 32.55 10.75
CA LYS A 446 -21.60 33.15 11.54
C LYS A 446 -22.20 32.15 12.52
N ARG A 447 -22.46 30.91 12.09
CA ARG A 447 -22.97 29.83 12.96
C ARG A 447 -22.01 29.54 14.12
N LEU A 448 -20.71 29.48 13.82
CA LEU A 448 -19.67 29.33 14.84
C LEU A 448 -19.70 30.46 15.87
N PHE A 449 -19.77 31.71 15.40
CA PHE A 449 -19.84 32.88 16.29
C PHE A 449 -21.11 32.91 17.16
N THR A 450 -22.26 32.51 16.60
CA THR A 450 -23.52 32.44 17.36
C THR A 450 -23.50 31.37 18.45
N CYS A 451 -22.99 30.17 18.15
CA CYS A 451 -22.89 29.10 19.14
C CYS A 451 -21.87 29.40 20.25
N TRP A 452 -20.85 30.20 19.94
CA TRP A 452 -19.85 30.63 20.93
C TRP A 452 -20.38 31.69 21.89
N LYS A 453 -21.34 32.53 21.45
CA LYS A 453 -21.97 33.57 22.28
C LYS A 453 -23.12 33.07 23.16
N GLU A 454 -23.79 32.00 22.77
CA GLU A 454 -24.95 31.45 23.48
C GLU A 454 -24.83 29.93 23.67
N PRO A 455 -24.02 29.45 24.64
CA PRO A 455 -23.76 28.02 24.81
C PRO A 455 -24.98 27.20 25.30
N THR A 456 -26.07 27.85 25.75
CA THR A 456 -27.16 27.20 26.51
C THR A 456 -28.58 27.71 26.23
N SER A 457 -28.83 28.35 25.09
CA SER A 457 -30.21 28.61 24.64
C SER A 457 -30.57 27.68 23.49
N GLN A 458 -31.69 26.95 23.65
CA GLN A 458 -32.37 26.25 22.57
C GLN A 458 -32.51 27.17 21.35
N ILE A 459 -31.60 27.03 20.38
CA ILE A 459 -31.77 27.74 19.12
C ILE A 459 -32.84 26.98 18.34
N ASN A 460 -34.06 27.48 18.43
CA ASN A 460 -35.23 27.02 17.68
C ASN A 460 -34.91 26.82 16.20
N ILE A 461 -35.41 25.70 15.68
CA ILE A 461 -35.28 25.25 14.30
C ILE A 461 -36.16 26.13 13.42
N ILE A 462 -35.54 26.86 12.48
CA ILE A 462 -36.15 27.28 11.19
C ILE A 462 -35.10 27.05 10.10
#